data_AF-A0A6N6MIX0-F1
#
_entry.id   AF-A0A6N6MIX0-F1
#
_cell.length_a   1.000
_cell.length_b   1.000
_cell.length_c   1.000
_cell.angle_alpha   90.00
_cell.angle_beta   90.00
_cell.angle_gamma   90.00
#
_symmetry.space_group_name_H-M   'P 1'
#
loop_
_entity.id
_entity.type
_entity.pdbx_description
1 polymer ?
#
loop_
_entity_poly.entity_id
_entity_poly.type
_entity_poly.pdbx_seq_one_letter_code
_entity_poly.pdbx_strand_id
1 'polypeptide(L)'
;MSKKRVPIPKPKPGKLYAQYGRPDQHSRPSVVYVYDSRNMKCDSRVLMTALEEAPVFQGRTLCQELELRGYDITTLRFSIERRPE
;
A
#
# COMPACT_ATOMS: atom_id res chain seq x y z
N MET A 1 22.79 10.18 5.03
CA MET A 1 21.87 9.02 5.00
C MET A 1 21.86 8.45 3.59
N SER A 2 22.33 7.21 3.41
CA SER A 2 22.38 6.57 2.08
C SER A 2 20.97 6.58 1.45
N LYS A 3 20.82 7.10 0.23
CA LYS A 3 19.54 7.13 -0.50
C LYS A 3 19.08 5.69 -0.71
N LYS A 4 18.31 5.12 0.22
CA LYS A 4 17.63 3.84 0.04
C LYS A 4 16.80 3.96 -1.24
N ARG A 5 17.09 3.11 -2.22
CA ARG A 5 16.36 3.07 -3.49
C ARG A 5 14.91 2.72 -3.18
N VAL A 6 13.98 3.60 -3.55
CA VAL A 6 12.54 3.33 -3.41
C VAL A 6 12.21 2.11 -4.30
N PRO A 7 11.60 1.05 -3.76
CA PRO A 7 11.36 -0.17 -4.51
C PRO A 7 10.24 0.02 -5.54
N ILE A 8 10.22 -0.84 -6.56
CA ILE A 8 9.03 -1.11 -7.37
C ILE A 8 8.46 -2.44 -6.85
N PRO A 9 7.38 -2.41 -6.05
CA PRO A 9 6.80 -3.61 -5.46
C PRO A 9 6.35 -4.60 -6.54
N LYS A 10 6.58 -5.89 -6.32
CA LYS A 10 6.23 -6.97 -7.25
C LYS A 10 5.13 -7.88 -6.68
N PRO A 11 4.22 -8.39 -7.51
CA PRO A 11 3.18 -9.30 -7.05
C PRO A 11 3.78 -10.58 -6.48
N LYS A 12 3.09 -11.14 -5.50
CA LYS A 12 3.41 -12.45 -4.92
C LYS A 12 2.16 -13.33 -5.02
N PRO A 13 2.30 -14.59 -5.42
CA PRO A 13 1.17 -15.50 -5.55
C PRO A 13 0.31 -15.54 -4.29
N GLY A 14 -0.99 -15.38 -4.45
CA GLY A 14 -1.97 -15.47 -3.35
C GLY A 14 -1.88 -14.36 -2.29
N LYS A 15 -1.12 -13.28 -2.51
CA LYS A 15 -0.99 -12.18 -1.54
C LYS A 15 -1.57 -10.87 -2.06
N LEU A 16 -2.36 -10.20 -1.22
CA LEU A 16 -2.67 -8.77 -1.35
C LEU A 16 -1.63 -7.98 -0.59
N TYR A 17 -1.08 -6.95 -1.21
CA TYR A 17 0.04 -6.22 -0.65
C TYR A 17 -0.11 -4.71 -0.85
N ALA A 18 0.19 -3.93 0.19
CA ALA A 18 0.36 -2.48 0.09
C ALA A 18 1.72 -2.09 0.68
N GLN A 19 2.51 -1.30 -0.06
CA GLN A 19 3.83 -0.85 0.37
C GLN A 19 4.19 0.51 -0.22
N TYR A 20 4.89 1.33 0.54
CA TYR A 20 5.51 2.53 -0.02
C TYR A 20 6.60 2.18 -1.04
N GLY A 21 6.39 2.60 -2.28
CA GLY A 21 7.22 2.23 -3.43
C GLY A 21 6.89 3.11 -4.62
N ARG A 22 7.27 2.67 -5.82
CA ARG A 22 6.81 3.25 -7.08
C ARG A 22 6.02 2.20 -7.87
N PRO A 23 4.92 2.58 -8.56
CA PRO A 23 4.25 1.66 -9.46
C PRO A 23 5.13 1.34 -10.69
N ASP A 24 5.95 2.29 -11.13
CA ASP A 24 6.90 2.16 -12.24
C ASP A 24 8.13 3.10 -12.06
N GLN A 25 9.06 3.10 -13.01
CA GLN A 25 10.30 3.88 -12.91
C GLN A 25 10.11 5.39 -13.02
N HIS A 26 9.05 5.85 -13.70
CA HIS A 26 8.75 7.24 -14.00
C HIS A 26 7.81 7.87 -12.97
N SER A 27 7.04 7.05 -12.26
CA SER A 27 6.11 7.50 -11.23
C SER A 27 6.79 7.96 -9.94
N ARG A 28 6.15 8.92 -9.26
CA ARG A 28 6.56 9.35 -7.92
C ARG A 28 6.28 8.24 -6.89
N PRO A 29 7.10 8.14 -5.83
CA PRO A 29 6.81 7.24 -4.73
C PRO A 29 5.45 7.50 -4.08
N SER A 30 4.73 6.44 -3.75
CA SER A 30 3.41 6.44 -3.11
C SER A 30 3.15 5.09 -2.43
N VAL A 31 2.01 4.93 -1.77
CA VAL A 31 1.55 3.60 -1.37
C VAL A 31 1.10 2.84 -2.62
N VAL A 32 1.78 1.74 -2.91
CA VAL A 32 1.51 0.91 -4.09
C VAL A 32 0.78 -0.36 -3.66
N TYR A 33 -0.35 -0.63 -4.32
CA TYR A 33 -1.14 -1.84 -4.13
C TYR A 33 -0.80 -2.86 -5.19
N VAL A 34 -0.43 -4.05 -4.74
CA VAL A 34 0.06 -5.12 -5.60
C VAL A 34 -0.83 -6.33 -5.47
N TYR A 35 -1.18 -6.91 -6.62
CA TYR A 35 -2.07 -8.05 -6.77
C TYR A 35 -1.57 -8.95 -7.89
N ASP A 36 -1.78 -10.25 -7.73
CA ASP A 36 -1.24 -11.29 -8.63
C ASP A 36 -2.18 -11.64 -9.80
N SER A 37 -3.46 -11.28 -9.71
CA SER A 37 -4.45 -11.60 -10.74
C SER A 37 -5.47 -10.50 -10.94
N ARG A 38 -6.16 -10.51 -12.09
CA ARG A 38 -7.24 -9.56 -12.38
C ARG A 38 -8.37 -9.62 -11.34
N ASN A 39 -8.66 -10.80 -10.81
CA ASN A 39 -9.67 -10.98 -9.76
C ASN A 39 -9.26 -10.26 -8.46
N MET A 40 -7.98 -10.31 -8.13
CA MET A 40 -7.43 -9.64 -6.95
C MET A 40 -7.31 -8.11 -7.10
N LYS A 41 -7.56 -7.55 -8.30
CA LYS A 41 -7.61 -6.10 -8.48
C LYS A 41 -8.75 -5.49 -7.67
N CYS A 42 -9.92 -6.11 -7.66
CA CYS A 42 -11.05 -5.66 -6.84
C CYS A 42 -10.71 -5.73 -5.35
N ASP A 43 -10.11 -6.84 -4.91
CA ASP A 43 -9.66 -7.02 -3.53
C ASP A 43 -8.63 -5.95 -3.12
N SER A 44 -7.68 -5.62 -4.01
CA SER A 44 -6.70 -4.55 -3.76
C SER A 44 -7.33 -3.17 -3.65
N ARG A 45 -8.46 -2.94 -4.33
CA ARG A 45 -9.20 -1.67 -4.25
C ARG A 45 -9.86 -1.52 -2.89
N VAL A 46 -10.35 -2.61 -2.28
CA VAL A 46 -10.85 -2.59 -0.90
C VAL A 46 -9.77 -2.10 0.06
N LEU A 47 -8.54 -2.61 -0.10
CA LEU A 47 -7.41 -2.18 0.72
C LEU A 47 -7.03 -0.71 0.47
N MET A 48 -7.02 -0.27 -0.80
CA MET A 48 -6.72 1.12 -1.16
C MET A 48 -7.74 2.09 -0.59
N THR A 49 -9.03 1.79 -0.74
CA THR A 49 -10.09 2.60 -0.17
C THR A 49 -9.94 2.70 1.35
N ALA A 50 -9.61 1.62 2.06
CA ALA A 50 -9.44 1.65 3.51
C ALA A 50 -8.23 2.50 3.98
N LEU A 51 -7.13 2.53 3.23
CA LEU A 51 -5.91 3.25 3.63
C LEU A 51 -5.91 4.72 3.20
N GLU A 52 -6.42 5.02 2.01
CA GLU A 52 -6.20 6.31 1.34
C GLU A 52 -7.48 7.07 0.96
N GLU A 53 -8.67 6.47 1.02
CA GLU A 53 -9.92 7.17 0.66
C GLU A 53 -10.88 7.32 1.84
N ALA A 54 -11.03 6.27 2.65
CA ALA A 54 -11.98 6.24 3.75
C ALA A 54 -11.51 7.14 4.90
N PRO A 55 -12.39 8.00 5.45
CA PRO A 55 -12.08 8.76 6.65
C PRO A 55 -12.09 7.81 7.86
N VAL A 56 -10.93 7.63 8.50
CA VAL A 56 -10.79 6.78 9.68
C VAL A 56 -10.78 7.58 10.98
N PHE A 57 -10.41 8.86 10.92
CA PHE A 57 -10.39 9.72 12.10
C PHE A 57 -10.60 11.19 11.73
N GLN A 58 -11.71 11.79 12.21
CA GLN A 58 -12.01 13.21 12.01
C GLN A 58 -11.88 13.69 10.55
N GLY A 59 -12.37 12.88 9.60
CA GLY A 59 -12.30 13.20 8.17
C GLY A 59 -10.97 12.92 7.49
N ARG A 60 -9.96 12.41 8.20
CA ARG A 60 -8.64 12.06 7.65
C ARG A 60 -8.54 10.58 7.35
N THR A 61 -7.76 10.26 6.33
CA THR A 61 -7.42 8.88 5.95
C THR A 61 -6.42 8.29 6.94
N LEU A 62 -6.22 6.97 6.91
CA LEU A 62 -5.27 6.33 7.82
C LEU A 62 -3.86 6.88 7.63
N CYS A 63 -3.41 7.00 6.37
CA CYS A 63 -2.08 7.52 6.07
C CYS A 63 -1.90 8.95 6.60
N GLN A 64 -2.88 9.84 6.37
CA GLN A 64 -2.82 11.23 6.84
C GLN A 64 -2.76 11.33 8.36
N GLU A 65 -3.62 10.58 9.07
CA GLU A 65 -3.66 10.61 10.53
C GLU A 65 -2.35 10.09 11.14
N LEU A 66 -1.75 9.05 10.56
CA LEU A 66 -0.47 8.52 11.02
C LEU A 66 0.69 9.49 10.77
N GLU A 67 0.74 10.16 9.62
CA GLU A 67 1.75 11.20 9.37
C GLU A 67 1.64 12.36 10.37
N LEU A 68 0.42 12.84 10.64
CA LEU A 68 0.18 13.90 11.62
C LEU A 68 0.59 13.50 13.04
N ARG A 69 0.51 12.21 13.38
CA ARG A 69 0.98 11.65 14.64
C ARG A 69 2.50 11.43 14.69
N GLY A 70 3.22 11.70 13.60
CA GLY A 70 4.68 11.57 13.52
C GLY A 70 5.18 10.20 13.08
N TYR A 71 4.33 9.34 12.51
CA TYR A 71 4.76 8.05 11.96
C TYR A 71 5.27 8.19 10.52
N ASP A 72 6.30 7.41 10.18
CA ASP A 72 6.88 7.39 8.83
C ASP A 72 6.14 6.42 7.90
N ILE A 73 5.25 6.96 7.06
CA ILE A 73 4.49 6.18 6.06
C ILE A 73 5.38 5.51 5.01
N THR A 74 6.61 5.98 4.81
CA THR A 74 7.54 5.31 3.88
C THR A 74 7.95 3.90 4.35
N THR A 75 7.67 3.58 5.61
CA THR A 75 7.85 2.25 6.20
C THR A 75 6.63 1.34 6.07
N LEU A 76 5.49 1.85 5.58
CA LEU A 76 4.25 1.09 5.47
C LEU A 76 4.45 -0.20 4.67
N ARG A 77 4.08 -1.31 5.29
CA ARG A 77 4.02 -2.65 4.68
C ARG A 77 2.82 -3.38 5.25
N PHE A 78 1.87 -3.72 4.40
CA PHE A 78 0.68 -4.46 4.77
C PHE A 78 0.50 -5.63 3.82
N SER A 79 0.23 -6.82 4.35
CA SER A 79 0.07 -8.04 3.56
C SER A 79 -1.03 -8.92 4.10
N ILE A 80 -1.89 -9.43 3.22
CA ILE A 80 -2.89 -10.46 3.52
C ILE A 80 -2.63 -11.64 2.59
N GLU A 81 -2.55 -12.83 3.15
CA GLU A 81 -2.43 -14.08 2.40
C GLU A 81 -3.80 -14.74 2.25
N ARG A 82 -4.07 -15.31 1.08
CA ARG A 82 -5.23 -16.18 0.90
C ARG A 82 -5.10 -17.38 1.83
N ARG A 83 -6.23 -17.82 2.38
CA ARG A 83 -6.29 -19.09 3.10
C ARG A 83 -5.94 -20.23 2.13
N PRO A 84 -5.25 -21.28 2.59
CA PRO A 84 -5.17 -22.51 1.83
C PRO A 84 -6.59 -23.04 1.59
N GLU A 85 -6.82 -23.57 0.38
CA GLU A 85 -8.06 -24.30 0.04
C GLU A 85 -8.16 -25.61 0.83
#